data_AF-A0A2R7KUU7-F1
#
_entry.id   AF-A0A2R7KUU7-F1
#
_cell.length_a   1.000
_cell.length_b   1.000
_cell.length_c   1.000
_cell.angle_alpha   90.00
_cell.angle_beta   90.00
_cell.angle_gamma   90.00
#
_symmetry.space_group_name_H-M   'P 1'
#
loop_
_entity.id
_entity.type
_entity.pdbx_description
1 polymer ?
#
loop_
_entity_poly.entity_id
_entity_poly.type
_entity_poly.pdbx_seq_one_letter_code
_entity_poly.pdbx_strand_id
1 'polypeptide(L)' 'MSLHKKILITGGAGFIGSHVVRRFVTNYPEYEI' A
#
# COMPACT_ATOMS: atom_id res chain seq x y z
N MET A 1 13.76 10.08 -15.36
CA MET A 1 13.04 8.88 -14.90
C MET A 1 12.17 9.26 -13.71
N SER A 2 10.85 9.09 -13.81
CA SER A 2 9.98 9.18 -12.64
C SER A 2 10.32 8.02 -11.70
N LEU A 3 10.60 8.30 -10.43
CA LEU A 3 10.90 7.27 -9.44
C LEU A 3 9.57 6.60 -9.05
N HIS A 4 9.32 5.38 -9.51
CA HIS A 4 8.22 4.56 -9.00
C HIS A 4 8.51 4.21 -7.53
N LYS A 5 7.69 4.71 -6.61
CA LYS A 5 7.86 4.49 -5.17
C LYS A 5 7.23 3.14 -4.80
N LYS A 6 8.06 2.25 -4.22
CA LYS A 6 7.64 0.96 -3.70
C LYS A 6 7.54 1.02 -2.18
N ILE A 7 6.47 0.47 -1.61
CA ILE A 7 6.24 0.36 -0.16
C ILE A 7 6.05 -1.11 0.16
N LEU A 8 6.72 -1.63 1.20
CA LEU A 8 6.49 -2.99 1.69
C LEU A 8 5.59 -2.94 2.92
N ILE A 9 4.42 -3.55 2.85
CA ILE A 9 3.51 -3.69 3.99
C ILE A 9 3.60 -5.12 4.52
N THR A 10 4.11 -5.28 5.74
CA THR A 10 4.06 -6.56 6.46
C THR A 10 2.79 -6.65 7.30
N GLY A 11 2.31 -7.87 7.56
CA GLY A 11 1.07 -8.07 8.33
C GLY A 11 -0.19 -7.47 7.68
N GLY A 12 -0.18 -7.28 6.35
CA GLY A 12 -1.27 -6.63 5.60
C GLY A 12 -2.64 -7.32 5.69
N ALA A 13 -2.70 -8.59 6.10
CA ALA A 13 -3.95 -9.30 6.36
C ALA A 13 -4.51 -9.10 7.78
N GLY A 14 -3.76 -8.47 8.69
CA GLY A 14 -4.20 -8.21 10.07
C GLY A 14 -5.27 -7.12 10.17
N PHE A 15 -5.84 -6.92 11.37
CA PHE A 15 -6.91 -5.94 11.59
C PHE A 15 -6.52 -4.54 11.11
N ILE A 16 -5.40 -3.99 11.60
CA ILE A 16 -4.93 -2.66 11.17
C ILE A 16 -4.32 -2.71 9.77
N GLY A 17 -3.55 -3.75 9.46
CA GLY A 17 -2.87 -3.92 8.17
C GLY A 17 -3.84 -3.89 6.99
N SER A 18 -4.99 -4.56 7.11
CA SER A 18 -6.01 -4.64 6.04
C SER A 18 -6.61 -3.27 5.71
N HIS A 19 -6.81 -2.42 6.70
CA HIS A 19 -7.30 -1.05 6.49
C HIS A 19 -6.25 -0.18 5.77
N VAL A 20 -4.96 -0.34 6.14
CA VAL A 20 -3.86 0.37 5.48
C VAL A 20 -3.73 -0.09 4.02
N VAL A 21 -3.71 -1.40 3.76
CA VAL A 21 -3.69 -1.96 2.40
C VAL A 21 -4.87 -1.43 1.58
N ARG A 22 -6.09 -1.49 2.12
CA ARG A 22 -7.30 -1.00 1.46
C ARG A 22 -7.17 0.49 1.08
N ARG A 23 -6.65 1.32 1.98
CA ARG A 23 -6.45 2.75 1.72
C ARG A 23 -5.45 2.99 0.59
N PHE A 24 -4.34 2.27 0.56
CA PHE A 24 -3.33 2.43 -0.50
C PHE A 24 -3.84 1.96 -1.86
N VAL A 25 -4.46 0.77 -1.94
CA VAL A 25 -5.02 0.26 -3.20
C VAL A 25 -6.13 1.18 -3.74
N THR A 26 -6.95 1.76 -2.86
CA THR A 26 -8.12 2.55 -3.30
C THR A 26 -7.78 4.01 -3.61
N ASN A 27 -6.93 4.64 -2.80
CA ASN A 27 -6.72 6.10 -2.86
C ASN A 27 -5.33 6.50 -3.33
N TYR A 28 -4.38 5.57 -3.38
CA TYR A 28 -2.98 5.82 -3.75
C TYR A 28 -2.47 4.79 -4.79
N PRO A 29 -3.17 4.62 -5.92
CA PRO A 29 -2.84 3.60 -6.93
C PRO A 29 -1.50 3.85 -7.66
N GLU A 30 -0.90 5.03 -7.49
CA GLU A 30 0.42 5.37 -8.04
C GLU A 30 1.59 4.70 -7.32
N TYR A 31 1.34 4.21 -6.10
CA TYR A 31 2.32 3.46 -5.32
C TYR A 31 2.22 1.97 -5.62
N GLU A 32 3.38 1.34 -5.78
CA GLU A 32 3.48 -0.12 -5.76
C GLU A 32 3.60 -0.54 -4.29
N ILE A 33 2.57 -1.21 -3.76
CA ILE A 33 2.51 -1.65 -2.36
C ILE A 33 2.54 -3.17 -2.21
#